data_AF-A0A959LED6-F1
#
_entry.id   AF-A0A959LED6-F1
#
_cell.length_a   1.000
_cell.length_b   1.000
_cell.length_c   1.000
_cell.angle_alpha   90.00
_cell.angle_beta   90.00
_cell.angle_gamma   90.00
#
_symmetry.space_group_name_H-M   'P 1'
#
loop_
_entity.id
_entity.type
_entity.pdbx_description
1 polymer ?
#
loop_
_entity_poly.entity_id
_entity_poly.type
_entity_poly.pdbx_seq_one_letter_code
_entity_poly.pdbx_strand_id
1 'polypeptide(L)'
;MAWSDHLRRGIFVLLLTPVVSVLTAFAVSAAGVADDQGMAGPATVLVWAAMAALIAFVGGFFLARQIPSARLVQLNLLLAILAGILAVYVGFRLSRQASSTPPADPPPVTRPMSFQESSPDRPMGLGFFKPTLFGVRRLDFYGLPNPDKPVDDHAPEDSLVMEIGENGVLNLLQGPPWLAPAHLKPDYDILLFRVIGLTRDWAEVEVNRFTGETRYVDRSAGQFLGWPDFLLSVFTVEWSEGEPGTVRIKPLAHAGEVMVDYDLMHPIMIRGEWMQVELMNDDVEPLATGWIKWRDEKGLLIQYSLLS
;
A
#
# COMPACT_ATOMS: atom_id res chain seq x y z
N MET A 1 24.50 -6.51 -54.35
CA MET A 1 24.89 -7.53 -53.35
C MET A 1 23.84 -8.64 -53.35
N ALA A 2 24.14 -9.82 -53.88
CA ALA A 2 23.17 -10.91 -53.98
C ALA A 2 23.10 -11.67 -52.65
N TRP A 3 22.02 -11.46 -51.90
CA TRP A 3 21.76 -12.20 -50.66
C TRP A 3 21.53 -13.69 -50.97
N SER A 4 22.08 -14.59 -50.14
CA SER A 4 21.88 -16.04 -50.29
C SER A 4 20.41 -16.42 -50.13
N ASP A 5 19.97 -17.49 -50.81
CA ASP A 5 18.56 -17.90 -50.80
C ASP A 5 18.07 -18.27 -49.39
N HIS A 6 18.92 -18.91 -48.59
CA HIS A 6 18.65 -19.23 -47.19
C HIS A 6 18.40 -17.97 -46.34
N LEU A 7 19.15 -16.91 -46.60
CA LEU A 7 19.02 -15.65 -45.85
C LEU A 7 17.73 -14.92 -46.20
N ARG A 8 17.30 -14.94 -47.47
CA ARG A 8 16.00 -14.36 -47.90
C ARG A 8 14.82 -15.06 -47.25
N ARG A 9 14.87 -16.40 -47.17
CA ARG A 9 13.86 -17.22 -46.49
C ARG A 9 13.85 -16.99 -44.99
N GLY A 10 15.02 -16.84 -44.37
CA GLY A 10 15.13 -16.49 -42.95
C GLY A 10 14.50 -15.13 -42.62
N ILE A 11 14.80 -14.09 -43.43
CA ILE A 11 14.22 -12.75 -43.28
C ILE A 11 12.69 -12.78 -43.42
N PHE A 12 12.16 -13.59 -44.35
CA PHE A 12 10.71 -13.74 -44.54
C PHE A 12 10.03 -14.24 -43.26
N VAL A 13 10.53 -15.31 -42.66
CA VAL A 13 9.96 -15.89 -41.43
C VAL A 13 10.08 -14.90 -40.26
N LEU A 14 11.23 -14.22 -40.16
CA LEU A 14 11.49 -13.24 -39.11
C LEU A 14 10.56 -12.02 -39.18
N LEU A 15 10.23 -11.55 -40.38
CA LEU A 15 9.28 -10.43 -40.57
C LEU A 15 7.81 -10.86 -40.45
N LEU A 16 7.47 -12.06 -40.93
CA LEU A 16 6.09 -12.56 -40.90
C LEU A 16 5.58 -12.74 -39.47
N THR A 17 6.44 -13.26 -38.58
CA THR A 17 6.09 -13.62 -37.20
C THR A 17 5.53 -12.44 -36.38
N PRO A 18 6.24 -11.30 -36.21
CA PRO A 18 5.74 -10.16 -35.45
C PRO A 18 4.53 -9.49 -36.12
N VAL A 19 4.47 -9.46 -37.46
CA VAL A 19 3.33 -8.88 -38.19
C VAL A 19 2.05 -9.65 -37.89
N VAL A 20 2.08 -10.99 -37.98
CA VAL A 20 0.91 -11.82 -37.67
C VAL A 20 0.53 -11.70 -36.20
N SER A 21 1.51 -11.72 -35.28
CA SER A 21 1.26 -11.57 -33.84
C SER A 21 0.51 -10.27 -33.52
N VAL A 22 0.94 -9.15 -34.08
CA VAL A 22 0.32 -7.83 -33.85
C VAL A 22 -1.06 -7.76 -34.48
N LEU A 23 -1.23 -8.25 -35.72
CA LEU A 23 -2.53 -8.28 -36.39
C LEU A 23 -3.55 -9.15 -35.63
N THR A 24 -3.12 -10.29 -35.08
CA THR A 24 -3.98 -11.13 -34.24
C THR A 24 -4.36 -10.41 -32.95
N ALA A 25 -3.42 -9.72 -32.28
CA ALA A 25 -3.74 -8.93 -31.10
C ALA A 25 -4.81 -7.88 -31.41
N PHE A 26 -4.70 -7.16 -32.53
CA PHE A 26 -5.72 -6.21 -32.97
C PHE A 26 -7.06 -6.88 -33.26
N ALA A 27 -7.07 -8.01 -33.95
CA ALA A 27 -8.30 -8.73 -34.29
C ALA A 27 -9.02 -9.26 -33.04
N VAL A 28 -8.28 -9.82 -32.08
CA VAL A 28 -8.82 -10.33 -30.81
C VAL A 28 -9.39 -9.20 -29.96
N SER A 29 -8.66 -8.07 -29.86
CA SER A 29 -9.17 -6.89 -29.16
C SER A 29 -10.40 -6.28 -29.85
N ALA A 30 -10.42 -6.21 -31.19
CA ALA A 30 -11.57 -5.70 -31.93
C ALA A 30 -12.80 -6.60 -31.86
N ALA A 31 -12.60 -7.90 -31.63
CA ALA A 31 -13.67 -8.87 -31.42
C ALA A 31 -14.25 -8.86 -30.00
N GLY A 32 -13.74 -8.01 -29.10
CA GLY A 32 -14.23 -7.88 -27.72
C GLY A 32 -13.96 -9.09 -26.83
N VAL A 33 -13.00 -9.94 -27.20
CA VAL A 33 -12.67 -11.18 -26.45
C VAL A 33 -12.19 -10.87 -25.02
N ALA A 34 -11.74 -9.63 -24.77
CA ALA A 34 -11.18 -9.19 -23.50
C ALA A 34 -12.10 -8.28 -22.67
N ASP A 35 -13.27 -7.88 -23.19
CA ASP A 35 -14.04 -6.75 -22.64
C ASP A 35 -14.64 -7.01 -21.25
N ASP A 36 -14.88 -8.28 -20.89
CA ASP A 36 -15.49 -8.67 -19.59
C ASP A 36 -14.50 -9.32 -18.60
N GLN A 37 -13.20 -9.34 -18.92
CA GLN A 37 -12.21 -10.10 -18.14
C GLN A 37 -11.45 -9.25 -17.11
N GLY A 38 -11.82 -7.97 -16.93
CA GLY A 38 -11.14 -7.07 -16.00
C GLY A 38 -9.62 -7.03 -16.22
N MET A 39 -8.84 -7.26 -15.17
CA MET A 39 -7.37 -7.29 -15.26
C MET A 39 -6.80 -8.48 -16.07
N ALA A 40 -7.59 -9.53 -16.32
CA ALA A 40 -7.14 -10.66 -17.13
C ALA A 40 -7.25 -10.40 -18.65
N GLY A 41 -8.01 -9.38 -19.08
CA GLY A 41 -8.22 -9.05 -20.48
C GLY A 41 -6.92 -8.86 -21.29
N PRO A 42 -5.98 -8.02 -20.83
CA PRO A 42 -4.68 -7.85 -21.51
C PRO A 42 -3.87 -9.15 -21.61
N ALA A 43 -3.88 -9.98 -20.57
CA ALA A 43 -3.17 -11.25 -20.55
C ALA A 43 -3.74 -12.22 -21.60
N THR A 44 -5.07 -12.27 -21.74
CA THR A 44 -5.74 -13.10 -22.76
C THR A 44 -5.36 -12.69 -24.18
N VAL A 45 -5.29 -11.39 -24.48
CA VAL A 45 -4.85 -10.90 -25.80
C VAL A 45 -3.40 -11.30 -26.09
N LEU A 46 -2.52 -11.24 -25.09
CA LEU A 46 -1.11 -11.64 -25.23
C LEU A 46 -0.97 -13.14 -25.53
N VAL A 47 -1.76 -14.00 -24.88
CA VAL A 47 -1.73 -15.45 -25.14
C VAL A 47 -2.10 -15.76 -26.58
N TRP A 48 -3.17 -15.14 -27.10
CA TRP A 48 -3.59 -15.34 -28.49
C TRP A 48 -2.55 -14.81 -29.49
N ALA A 49 -1.96 -13.65 -29.22
CA ALA A 49 -0.90 -13.09 -30.05
C ALA A 49 0.33 -14.01 -30.09
N ALA A 50 0.75 -14.54 -28.94
CA ALA A 50 1.88 -15.48 -28.83
C ALA A 50 1.62 -16.80 -29.56
N MET A 51 0.41 -17.36 -29.44
CA MET A 51 0.00 -18.54 -30.21
C MET A 51 0.04 -18.29 -31.71
N ALA A 52 -0.47 -17.15 -32.18
CA ALA A 52 -0.43 -16.79 -33.59
C ALA A 52 1.00 -16.58 -34.10
N ALA A 53 1.89 -15.99 -33.27
CA ALA A 53 3.31 -15.88 -33.59
C ALA A 53 3.96 -17.25 -33.79
N LEU A 54 3.69 -18.21 -32.91
CA LEU A 54 4.23 -19.57 -33.02
C LEU A 54 3.74 -20.27 -34.30
N ILE A 55 2.43 -20.17 -34.59
CA ILE A 55 1.84 -20.71 -35.82
C ILE A 55 2.46 -20.05 -37.05
N ALA A 56 2.62 -18.73 -37.06
CA ALA A 56 3.23 -17.99 -38.16
C ALA A 56 4.71 -18.33 -38.36
N PHE A 57 5.45 -18.58 -37.28
CA PHE A 57 6.85 -18.99 -37.35
C PHE A 57 7.01 -20.36 -38.01
N VAL A 58 6.25 -21.36 -37.52
CA VAL A 58 6.28 -22.73 -38.04
C VAL A 58 5.74 -22.76 -39.48
N GLY A 59 4.56 -22.18 -39.71
CA GLY A 59 3.94 -22.11 -41.04
C GLY A 59 4.78 -21.32 -42.03
N GLY A 60 5.39 -20.22 -41.58
CA GLY A 60 6.31 -19.39 -42.36
C GLY A 60 7.51 -20.18 -42.87
N PHE A 61 8.07 -21.09 -42.06
CA PHE A 61 9.19 -21.94 -42.48
C PHE A 61 8.82 -22.87 -43.63
N PHE A 62 7.61 -23.45 -43.61
CA PHE A 62 7.11 -24.28 -44.70
C PHE A 62 6.72 -23.46 -45.94
N LEU A 63 6.05 -22.32 -45.75
CA LEU A 63 5.69 -21.40 -46.85
C LEU A 63 6.95 -20.91 -47.57
N ALA A 64 7.97 -20.52 -46.81
CA ALA A 64 9.24 -20.02 -47.33
C ALA A 64 9.93 -21.05 -48.22
N ARG A 65 9.68 -22.37 -48.01
CA ARG A 65 10.23 -23.44 -48.86
C ARG A 65 9.56 -23.52 -50.23
N GLN A 66 8.25 -23.26 -50.27
CA GLN A 66 7.42 -23.41 -51.47
C GLN A 66 7.45 -22.19 -52.40
N ILE A 67 7.80 -21.01 -51.87
CA ILE A 67 7.77 -19.76 -52.65
C ILE A 67 9.09 -19.56 -53.41
N PRO A 68 9.05 -19.24 -54.72
CA PRO A 68 10.24 -18.90 -55.49
C PRO A 68 10.98 -17.67 -54.92
N SER A 69 12.30 -17.70 -54.96
CA SER A 69 13.18 -16.67 -54.38
C SER A 69 12.90 -15.24 -54.89
N ALA A 70 12.44 -15.10 -56.14
CA ALA A 70 12.06 -13.81 -56.71
C ALA A 70 10.82 -13.19 -56.02
N ARG A 71 9.81 -14.00 -55.69
CA ARG A 71 8.60 -13.54 -55.00
C ARG A 71 8.85 -13.27 -53.52
N LEU A 72 9.78 -14.00 -52.89
CA LEU A 72 10.17 -13.76 -51.49
C LEU A 72 10.73 -12.35 -51.27
N VAL A 73 11.48 -11.80 -52.23
CA VAL A 73 12.00 -10.42 -52.12
C VAL A 73 10.86 -9.40 -52.09
N GLN A 74 9.85 -9.56 -52.94
CA GLN A 74 8.69 -8.67 -52.97
C GLN A 74 7.86 -8.78 -51.69
N LEU A 75 7.65 -10.01 -51.19
CA LEU A 75 6.94 -10.24 -49.94
C LEU A 75 7.69 -9.68 -48.72
N ASN A 76 9.01 -9.83 -48.67
CA ASN A 76 9.82 -9.26 -47.58
C ASN A 76 9.73 -7.74 -47.56
N LEU A 77 9.77 -7.09 -48.73
CA LEU A 77 9.60 -5.64 -48.83
C LEU A 77 8.22 -5.20 -48.32
N LEU A 78 7.17 -5.90 -48.73
CA LEU A 78 5.80 -5.61 -48.29
C LEU A 78 5.65 -5.80 -46.77
N LEU A 79 6.15 -6.92 -46.23
CA LEU A 79 6.12 -7.20 -44.79
C LEU A 79 6.93 -6.17 -43.99
N ALA A 80 8.08 -5.73 -44.51
CA ALA A 80 8.88 -4.70 -43.86
C ALA A 80 8.15 -3.34 -43.79
N ILE A 81 7.47 -2.95 -44.88
CA ILE A 81 6.64 -1.73 -44.90
C ILE A 81 5.50 -1.86 -43.89
N LEU A 82 4.80 -3.00 -43.87
CA LEU A 82 3.70 -3.25 -42.95
C LEU A 82 4.16 -3.25 -41.48
N ALA A 83 5.29 -3.88 -41.19
CA ALA A 83 5.90 -3.87 -39.85
C ALA A 83 6.27 -2.45 -39.41
N GLY A 84 6.81 -1.63 -40.31
CA GLY A 84 7.10 -0.22 -40.05
C GLY A 84 5.84 0.58 -39.69
N ILE A 85 4.76 0.42 -40.46
CA ILE A 85 3.47 1.08 -40.18
C ILE A 85 2.92 0.66 -38.81
N LEU A 86 2.96 -0.64 -38.50
CA LEU A 86 2.51 -1.17 -37.21
C LEU A 86 3.36 -0.63 -36.05
N ALA A 87 4.68 -0.56 -36.20
CA ALA A 87 5.57 -0.03 -35.16
C ALA A 87 5.30 1.45 -34.87
N VAL A 88 5.09 2.27 -35.91
CA VAL A 88 4.72 3.68 -35.77
C VAL A 88 3.36 3.81 -35.06
N TYR A 89 2.37 3.01 -35.45
CA TYR A 89 1.05 3.03 -34.82
C TYR A 89 1.10 2.66 -33.33
N VAL A 90 1.81 1.58 -32.98
CA VAL A 90 1.96 1.14 -31.58
C VAL A 90 2.71 2.19 -30.76
N GLY A 91 3.80 2.75 -31.30
CA GLY A 91 4.55 3.83 -30.65
C GLY A 91 3.70 5.08 -30.40
N PHE A 92 2.87 5.47 -31.38
CA PHE A 92 1.94 6.58 -31.23
C PHE A 92 0.88 6.33 -30.15
N ARG A 93 0.34 5.10 -30.09
CA ARG A 93 -0.61 4.67 -29.05
C ARG A 93 0.00 4.73 -27.65
N LEU A 94 1.21 4.20 -27.49
CA LEU A 94 1.92 4.21 -26.20
C LEU A 94 2.25 5.64 -25.75
N SER A 95 2.66 6.51 -26.68
CA SER A 95 2.93 7.91 -26.37
C SER A 95 1.68 8.66 -25.93
N ARG A 96 0.50 8.36 -26.51
CA ARG A 96 -0.77 8.97 -26.06
C ARG A 96 -1.20 8.50 -24.68
N GLN A 97 -0.98 7.23 -24.35
CA GLN A 97 -1.29 6.69 -23.01
C GLN A 97 -0.41 7.31 -21.93
N ALA A 98 0.88 7.55 -22.21
CA ALA A 98 1.79 8.20 -21.25
C ALA A 98 1.41 9.66 -20.94
N SER A 99 0.72 10.34 -21.86
CA SER A 99 0.27 11.73 -21.70
C SER A 99 -1.14 11.89 -21.13
N SER A 100 -1.87 10.78 -20.97
CA SER A 100 -3.26 10.79 -20.51
C SER A 100 -3.44 10.29 -19.08
N THR A 101 -2.40 10.30 -18.25
CA THR A 101 -2.61 10.23 -16.79
C THR A 101 -3.41 11.47 -16.43
N PRO A 102 -4.71 11.37 -16.09
CA PRO A 102 -5.43 12.55 -15.60
C PRO A 102 -4.65 13.11 -14.41
N PRO A 103 -4.53 14.44 -14.27
CA PRO A 103 -3.99 15.01 -13.05
C PRO A 103 -4.74 14.36 -11.89
N ALA A 104 -4.01 13.74 -10.97
CA ALA A 104 -4.61 13.18 -9.77
C ALA A 104 -5.50 14.28 -9.18
N ASP A 105 -6.78 13.98 -8.99
CA ASP A 105 -7.66 14.89 -8.26
C ASP A 105 -6.94 15.26 -6.96
N PRO A 106 -6.92 16.55 -6.58
CA PRO A 106 -6.36 16.91 -5.29
C PRO A 106 -7.04 16.02 -4.25
N PRO A 107 -6.27 15.41 -3.33
CA PRO A 107 -6.85 14.55 -2.32
C PRO A 107 -8.00 15.33 -1.67
N PRO A 108 -9.18 14.70 -1.49
CA PRO A 108 -10.28 15.36 -0.81
C PRO A 108 -9.72 15.95 0.48
N VAL A 109 -10.00 17.23 0.74
CA VAL A 109 -9.67 17.87 2.01
C VAL A 109 -10.42 17.08 3.09
N THR A 110 -9.76 16.08 3.65
CA THR A 110 -10.31 15.24 4.69
C THR A 110 -10.48 16.12 5.90
N ARG A 111 -11.65 16.03 6.52
CA ARG A 111 -11.81 16.54 7.88
C ARG A 111 -11.04 15.58 8.80
N PRO A 112 -10.39 16.08 9.85
CA PRO A 112 -9.68 15.24 10.78
C PRO A 112 -10.68 14.24 11.37
N MET A 113 -10.36 12.95 11.25
CA MET A 113 -11.18 11.88 11.82
C MET A 113 -10.68 11.66 13.24
N SER A 114 -11.42 12.17 14.22
CA SER A 114 -11.13 11.91 15.63
C SER A 114 -11.35 10.43 15.94
N PHE A 115 -10.37 9.82 16.61
CA PHE A 115 -10.48 8.45 17.10
C PHE A 115 -10.84 8.48 18.57
N GLN A 116 -12.09 8.13 18.89
CA GLN A 116 -12.56 7.99 20.26
C GLN A 116 -12.32 6.56 20.74
N GLU A 117 -11.42 6.40 21.72
CA GLU A 117 -11.14 5.14 22.39
C GLU A 117 -12.29 4.83 23.37
N SER A 118 -13.42 4.38 22.83
CA SER A 118 -14.70 4.25 23.53
C SER A 118 -14.86 2.89 24.22
N SER A 119 -14.05 2.61 25.23
CA SER A 119 -14.44 1.62 26.26
C SER A 119 -13.72 1.87 27.59
N PRO A 120 -14.42 2.34 28.64
CA PRO A 120 -13.81 2.63 29.95
C PRO A 120 -13.26 1.40 30.68
N ASP A 121 -13.63 0.19 30.26
CA ASP A 121 -13.18 -1.06 30.88
C ASP A 121 -11.98 -1.70 30.16
N ARG A 122 -11.47 -1.08 29.09
CA ARG A 122 -10.34 -1.63 28.35
C ARG A 122 -9.01 -1.09 28.89
N PRO A 123 -8.02 -1.98 29.12
CA PRO A 123 -6.69 -1.52 29.48
C PRO A 123 -6.12 -0.68 28.33
N MET A 124 -5.60 0.50 28.68
CA MET A 124 -4.96 1.44 27.75
C MET A 124 -3.85 0.79 26.89
N GLY A 125 -3.25 -0.30 27.38
CA GLY A 125 -2.10 -0.94 26.75
C GLY A 125 -0.83 -0.11 26.87
N LEU A 126 0.25 -0.61 26.28
CA LEU A 126 1.59 -0.01 26.35
C LEU A 126 1.86 1.00 25.22
N GLY A 127 1.01 1.00 24.20
CA GLY A 127 1.15 1.78 22.97
C GLY A 127 0.73 0.96 21.77
N PHE A 128 1.43 1.14 20.64
CA PHE A 128 1.12 0.46 19.39
C PHE A 128 2.29 -0.35 18.84
N PHE A 129 1.98 -1.45 18.15
CA PHE A 129 2.89 -2.20 17.32
C PHE A 129 2.60 -1.87 15.86
N LYS A 130 3.62 -1.37 15.15
CA LYS A 130 3.57 -1.05 13.73
C LYS A 130 4.41 -2.08 12.97
N PRO A 131 3.82 -2.98 12.17
CA PRO A 131 4.58 -3.94 11.38
C PRO A 131 5.54 -3.23 10.41
N THR A 132 6.73 -3.80 10.22
CA THR A 132 7.69 -3.28 9.26
C THR A 132 7.23 -3.67 7.86
N LEU A 133 6.90 -2.69 7.02
CA LEU A 133 6.45 -2.94 5.64
C LEU A 133 7.62 -3.17 4.67
N PHE A 134 8.86 -2.94 5.12
CA PHE A 134 10.09 -3.18 4.37
C PHE A 134 10.67 -4.57 4.69
N GLY A 135 10.84 -5.41 3.67
CA GLY A 135 11.42 -6.75 3.80
C GLY A 135 10.41 -7.83 4.20
N VAL A 136 9.71 -7.65 5.33
CA VAL A 136 8.75 -8.62 5.84
C VAL A 136 7.35 -8.32 5.30
N ARG A 137 7.00 -8.97 4.19
CA ARG A 137 5.67 -8.88 3.56
C ARG A 137 4.59 -9.69 4.28
N ARG A 138 4.93 -10.36 5.37
CA ARG A 138 4.05 -11.30 6.08
C ARG A 138 4.24 -11.14 7.58
N LEU A 139 3.19 -10.73 8.27
CA LEU A 139 3.15 -10.70 9.72
C LEU A 139 2.47 -11.98 10.21
N ASP A 140 3.23 -12.81 10.93
CA ASP A 140 2.73 -14.05 11.51
C ASP A 140 2.13 -13.82 12.90
N PHE A 141 0.98 -14.45 13.16
CA PHE A 141 0.31 -14.44 14.46
C PHE A 141 0.47 -15.80 15.12
N TYR A 142 0.81 -15.76 16.41
CA TYR A 142 1.08 -16.94 17.21
C TYR A 142 0.14 -16.98 18.41
N GLY A 143 -0.19 -18.19 18.84
CA GLY A 143 -0.79 -18.45 20.15
C GLY A 143 0.19 -18.16 21.29
N LEU A 144 -0.04 -18.74 22.46
CA LEU A 144 0.82 -18.55 23.62
C LEU A 144 2.26 -19.08 23.35
N PRO A 145 3.29 -18.22 23.33
CA PRO A 145 4.64 -18.65 23.02
C PRO A 145 5.32 -19.32 24.22
N ASN A 146 6.25 -20.22 23.95
CA ASN A 146 7.16 -20.75 24.96
C ASN A 146 8.38 -19.81 25.06
N PRO A 147 8.61 -19.14 26.20
CA PRO A 147 9.73 -18.19 26.34
C PRO A 147 11.11 -18.85 26.28
N ASP A 148 11.20 -20.16 26.45
CA ASP A 148 12.46 -20.91 26.38
C ASP A 148 12.86 -21.28 24.94
N LYS A 149 12.01 -20.98 23.95
CA LYS A 149 12.25 -21.28 22.54
C LYS A 149 12.33 -20.01 21.70
N PRO A 150 13.18 -19.99 20.67
CA PRO A 150 13.21 -18.89 19.71
C PRO A 150 11.90 -18.79 18.92
N VAL A 151 11.65 -17.62 18.33
CA VAL A 151 10.45 -17.36 17.50
C VAL A 151 10.32 -18.39 16.37
N ASP A 152 11.42 -18.70 15.67
CA ASP A 152 11.45 -19.62 14.52
C ASP A 152 11.05 -21.07 14.85
N ASP A 153 11.05 -21.46 16.14
CA ASP A 153 10.64 -22.79 16.59
C ASP A 153 9.12 -22.90 16.82
N HIS A 154 8.38 -21.81 16.63
CA HIS A 154 6.93 -21.76 16.77
C HIS A 154 6.24 -21.80 15.41
N ALA A 155 5.15 -22.56 15.31
CA ALA A 155 4.31 -22.54 14.12
C ALA A 155 3.29 -21.39 14.23
N PRO A 156 3.16 -20.53 13.20
CA PRO A 156 2.14 -19.49 13.20
C PRO A 156 0.75 -20.11 13.06
N GLU A 157 -0.22 -19.56 13.78
CA GLU A 157 -1.64 -19.95 13.68
C GLU A 157 -2.28 -19.35 12.44
N ASP A 158 -1.92 -18.10 12.13
CA ASP A 158 -2.43 -17.35 10.99
C ASP A 158 -1.42 -16.28 10.57
N SER A 159 -1.67 -15.58 9.47
CA SER A 159 -0.78 -14.54 8.97
C SER A 159 -1.50 -13.46 8.18
N LEU A 160 -0.96 -12.25 8.25
CA LEU A 160 -1.34 -11.12 7.42
C LEU A 160 -0.29 -10.91 6.33
N VAL A 161 -0.69 -11.04 5.08
CA VAL A 161 0.17 -10.81 3.91
C VAL A 161 -0.11 -9.43 3.33
N MET A 162 0.95 -8.63 3.23
CA MET A 162 0.94 -7.23 2.86
C MET A 162 1.86 -6.99 1.67
N GLU A 163 1.50 -6.05 0.81
CA GLU A 163 2.33 -5.59 -0.29
C GLU A 163 2.26 -4.08 -0.41
N ILE A 164 3.41 -3.43 -0.56
CA ILE A 164 3.46 -2.02 -0.98
C ILE A 164 3.34 -2.01 -2.50
N GLY A 165 2.26 -1.40 -3.01
CA GLY A 165 2.05 -1.24 -4.45
C GLY A 165 3.07 -0.30 -5.09
N GLU A 166 3.09 -0.25 -6.43
CA GLU A 166 3.99 0.65 -7.18
C GLU A 166 3.77 2.15 -6.85
N ASN A 167 2.58 2.48 -6.39
CA ASN A 167 2.19 3.81 -5.91
C ASN A 167 2.59 4.10 -4.46
N GLY A 168 3.25 3.16 -3.77
CA GLY A 168 3.63 3.29 -2.37
C GLY A 168 2.54 2.94 -1.37
N VAL A 169 1.34 2.56 -1.83
CA VAL A 169 0.19 2.27 -0.94
C VAL A 169 0.24 0.83 -0.43
N LEU A 170 0.00 0.66 0.87
CA LEU A 170 -0.19 -0.62 1.52
C LEU A 170 -1.44 -1.33 0.97
N ASN A 171 -1.24 -2.50 0.37
CA ASN A 171 -2.28 -3.43 -0.04
C ASN A 171 -2.29 -4.66 0.87
N LEU A 172 -3.46 -5.00 1.39
CA LEU A 172 -3.67 -6.27 2.10
C LEU A 172 -4.02 -7.34 1.07
N LEU A 173 -3.09 -8.28 0.83
CA LEU A 173 -3.32 -9.38 -0.12
C LEU A 173 -4.16 -10.49 0.51
N GLN A 174 -3.87 -10.80 1.78
CA GLN A 174 -4.54 -11.83 2.54
C GLN A 174 -4.48 -11.49 4.02
N GLY A 175 -5.56 -11.73 4.76
CA GLY A 175 -5.55 -11.62 6.21
C GLY A 175 -6.63 -12.47 6.86
N PRO A 176 -6.51 -12.73 8.17
CA PRO A 176 -7.51 -13.46 8.90
C PRO A 176 -8.87 -12.74 8.89
N PRO A 177 -10.01 -13.44 8.75
CA PRO A 177 -11.33 -12.81 8.72
C PRO A 177 -11.72 -12.14 10.05
N TRP A 178 -11.04 -12.51 11.14
CA TRP A 178 -11.22 -11.96 12.48
C TRP A 178 -10.37 -10.71 12.75
N LEU A 179 -9.51 -10.30 11.81
CA LEU A 179 -8.58 -9.19 12.01
C LEU A 179 -9.29 -7.84 11.98
N ALA A 180 -9.26 -7.12 13.10
CA ALA A 180 -9.81 -5.77 13.22
C ALA A 180 -8.93 -4.95 14.19
N PRO A 181 -7.72 -4.53 13.78
CA PRO A 181 -6.75 -3.91 14.68
C PRO A 181 -7.23 -2.54 15.16
N ALA A 182 -6.46 -1.92 16.06
CA ALA A 182 -6.79 -0.60 16.59
C ALA A 182 -6.92 0.44 15.47
N HIS A 183 -5.93 0.49 14.56
CA HIS A 183 -5.99 1.34 13.37
C HIS A 183 -5.64 0.54 12.11
N LEU A 184 -6.53 0.62 11.11
CA LEU A 184 -6.31 0.07 9.77
C LEU A 184 -6.83 1.07 8.73
N LYS A 185 -5.90 1.79 8.10
CA LYS A 185 -6.15 2.66 6.95
C LYS A 185 -5.08 2.40 5.88
N PRO A 186 -5.32 1.43 4.98
CA PRO A 186 -4.35 1.05 3.94
C PRO A 186 -3.95 2.22 3.04
N ASP A 187 -4.90 3.10 2.72
CA ASP A 187 -4.68 4.30 1.88
C ASP A 187 -3.68 5.31 2.48
N TYR A 188 -3.37 5.18 3.77
CA TYR A 188 -2.44 6.04 4.51
C TYR A 188 -1.27 5.26 5.11
N ASP A 189 -1.07 3.99 4.72
CA ASP A 189 -0.06 3.08 5.27
C ASP A 189 -0.13 2.92 6.81
N ILE A 190 -1.33 3.06 7.37
CA ILE A 190 -1.57 2.93 8.80
C ILE A 190 -2.08 1.53 9.10
N LEU A 191 -1.23 0.75 9.77
CA LEU A 191 -1.58 -0.50 10.41
C LEU A 191 -0.96 -0.52 11.81
N LEU A 192 -1.79 -0.37 12.83
CA LEU A 192 -1.37 -0.30 14.22
C LEU A 192 -2.19 -1.25 15.08
N PHE A 193 -1.50 -2.08 15.84
CA PHE A 193 -2.10 -2.97 16.82
C PHE A 193 -1.85 -2.43 18.23
N ARG A 194 -2.85 -2.42 19.11
CA ARG A 194 -2.63 -2.05 20.51
C ARG A 194 -1.77 -3.10 21.18
N VAL A 195 -0.68 -2.71 21.85
CA VAL A 195 0.18 -3.65 22.58
C VAL A 195 -0.33 -3.82 24.00
N ILE A 196 -0.59 -5.06 24.38
CA ILE A 196 -1.04 -5.43 25.73
C ILE A 196 0.14 -5.84 26.60
N GLY A 197 1.10 -6.55 26.00
CA GLY A 197 2.27 -7.07 26.70
C GLY A 197 3.51 -7.09 25.82
N LEU A 198 4.68 -6.99 26.45
CA LEU A 198 5.97 -7.09 25.76
C LEU A 198 6.87 -8.06 26.51
N THR A 199 7.56 -8.88 25.74
CA THR A 199 8.67 -9.70 26.22
C THR A 199 9.93 -9.34 25.43
N ARG A 200 10.99 -10.13 25.60
CA ARG A 200 12.23 -9.95 24.85
C ARG A 200 11.97 -10.08 23.34
N ASP A 201 11.32 -11.17 22.94
CA ASP A 201 11.21 -11.57 21.54
C ASP A 201 9.76 -11.45 21.00
N TRP A 202 8.78 -11.29 21.89
CA TRP A 202 7.36 -11.24 21.52
C TRP A 202 6.69 -9.92 21.92
N ALA A 203 5.77 -9.46 21.07
CA ALA A 203 4.76 -8.49 21.43
C ALA A 203 3.38 -9.18 21.47
N GLU A 204 2.67 -9.04 22.58
CA GLU A 204 1.26 -9.41 22.67
C GLU A 204 0.43 -8.23 22.19
N VAL A 205 -0.32 -8.43 21.12
CA VAL A 205 -1.07 -7.39 20.43
C VAL A 205 -2.55 -7.72 20.38
N GLU A 206 -3.40 -6.71 20.57
CA GLU A 206 -4.84 -6.80 20.31
C GLU A 206 -5.06 -6.83 18.80
N VAL A 207 -5.56 -7.96 18.30
CA VAL A 207 -5.82 -8.18 16.88
C VAL A 207 -7.25 -7.86 16.48
N ASN A 208 -8.17 -7.78 17.43
CA ASN A 208 -9.55 -7.38 17.19
C ASN A 208 -10.05 -6.43 18.28
N ARG A 209 -10.17 -5.16 17.93
CA ARG A 209 -10.65 -4.08 18.82
C ARG A 209 -12.11 -4.20 19.22
N PHE A 210 -12.90 -5.10 18.64
CA PHE A 210 -14.30 -5.29 19.03
C PHE A 210 -14.43 -6.41 20.06
N THR A 211 -13.69 -7.50 19.87
CA THR A 211 -13.71 -8.66 20.77
C THR A 211 -12.68 -8.59 21.90
N GLY A 212 -11.63 -7.76 21.75
CA GLY A 212 -10.49 -7.71 22.66
C GLY A 212 -9.54 -8.90 22.50
N GLU A 213 -9.65 -9.66 21.41
CA GLU A 213 -8.81 -10.81 21.14
C GLU A 213 -7.35 -10.41 20.94
N THR A 214 -6.42 -11.15 21.56
CA THR A 214 -4.99 -10.92 21.48
C THR A 214 -4.25 -12.08 20.79
N ARG A 215 -3.10 -11.78 20.19
CA ARG A 215 -2.14 -12.74 19.66
C ARG A 215 -0.72 -12.26 19.91
N TYR A 216 0.23 -13.18 19.83
CA TYR A 216 1.64 -12.85 19.89
C TYR A 216 2.18 -12.65 18.47
N VAL A 217 3.05 -11.67 18.30
CA VAL A 217 3.80 -11.41 17.07
C VAL A 217 5.28 -11.30 17.42
N ASP A 218 6.14 -11.66 16.46
CA ASP A 218 7.57 -11.42 16.60
C ASP A 218 7.82 -9.92 16.75
N ARG A 219 8.49 -9.54 17.85
CA ARG A 219 8.86 -8.16 18.11
C ARG A 219 9.77 -7.59 17.03
N SER A 220 10.58 -8.43 16.37
CA SER A 220 11.49 -8.02 15.30
C SER A 220 10.77 -7.74 13.97
N ALA A 221 9.55 -8.24 13.80
CA ALA A 221 8.73 -8.03 12.60
C ALA A 221 8.11 -6.63 12.51
N GLY A 222 8.38 -5.75 13.48
CA GLY A 222 7.81 -4.41 13.54
C GLY A 222 8.51 -3.50 14.51
N GLN A 223 7.93 -2.32 14.68
CA GLN A 223 8.34 -1.32 15.64
C GLN A 223 7.29 -1.22 16.75
N PHE A 224 7.74 -1.28 17.99
CA PHE A 224 6.94 -0.85 19.12
C PHE A 224 7.02 0.68 19.28
N LEU A 225 5.86 1.31 19.35
CA LEU A 225 5.66 2.74 19.58
C LEU A 225 4.97 2.88 20.94
N GLY A 226 5.71 3.28 21.97
CA GLY A 226 5.10 3.59 23.25
C GLY A 226 4.15 4.77 23.13
N TRP A 227 3.20 4.91 24.07
CA TRP A 227 2.27 6.05 24.07
C TRP A 227 2.93 7.42 23.87
N PRO A 228 4.06 7.75 24.54
CA PRO A 228 4.72 9.03 24.31
C PRO A 228 5.18 9.23 22.87
N ASP A 229 5.86 8.23 22.29
CA ASP A 229 6.38 8.31 20.92
C ASP A 229 5.24 8.36 19.90
N PHE A 230 4.17 7.60 20.15
CA PHE A 230 2.98 7.61 19.32
C PHE A 230 2.28 8.98 19.36
N LEU A 231 2.01 9.53 20.54
CA LEU A 231 1.28 10.79 20.68
C LEU A 231 2.07 11.97 20.07
N LEU A 232 3.40 11.94 20.13
CA LEU A 232 4.22 12.94 19.43
C LEU A 232 4.22 12.79 17.91
N SER A 233 3.70 11.69 17.38
CA SER A 233 3.54 11.44 15.94
C SER A 233 2.15 11.78 15.39
N VAL A 234 1.17 12.07 16.26
CA VAL A 234 -0.20 12.39 15.85
C VAL A 234 -0.31 13.85 15.39
N PHE A 235 -1.34 14.16 14.59
CA PHE A 235 -1.56 15.53 14.11
C PHE A 235 -2.08 16.42 15.23
N THR A 236 -3.18 16.03 15.87
CA THR A 236 -3.79 16.80 16.95
C THR A 236 -4.27 15.89 18.07
N VAL A 237 -4.38 16.47 19.26
CA VAL A 237 -5.05 15.89 20.42
C VAL A 237 -6.20 16.77 20.86
N GLU A 238 -7.22 16.14 21.42
CA GLU A 238 -8.43 16.81 21.91
C GLU A 238 -8.81 16.22 23.27
N TRP A 239 -9.63 16.93 24.04
CA TRP A 239 -10.14 16.39 25.28
C TRP A 239 -11.12 15.24 25.02
N SER A 240 -11.14 14.26 25.91
CA SER A 240 -12.18 13.22 25.87
C SER A 240 -13.54 13.83 26.19
N GLU A 241 -14.60 13.34 25.53
CA GLU A 241 -15.97 13.80 25.78
C GLU A 241 -16.32 13.67 27.27
N GLY A 242 -16.76 14.78 27.88
CA GLY A 242 -17.17 14.81 29.30
C GLY A 242 -16.04 15.14 30.28
N GLU A 243 -14.79 15.26 29.83
CA GLU A 243 -13.65 15.66 30.66
C GLU A 243 -13.01 16.96 30.14
N PRO A 244 -13.64 18.14 30.35
CA PRO A 244 -13.03 19.41 29.97
C PRO A 244 -11.74 19.59 30.76
N GLY A 245 -10.62 19.38 30.09
CA GLY A 245 -9.31 19.55 30.69
C GLY A 245 -8.88 21.01 30.70
N THR A 246 -7.85 21.28 31.49
CA THR A 246 -7.27 22.62 31.58
C THR A 246 -5.86 22.61 31.02
N VAL A 247 -5.55 23.62 30.20
CA VAL A 247 -4.18 23.87 29.76
C VAL A 247 -3.44 24.70 30.82
N ARG A 248 -2.33 24.16 31.31
CA ARG A 248 -1.54 24.70 32.43
C ARG A 248 -0.24 25.33 31.93
N ILE A 249 0.26 26.35 32.62
CA ILE A 249 1.56 26.97 32.30
C ILE A 249 2.77 26.08 32.64
N LYS A 250 2.56 25.03 33.47
CA LYS A 250 3.58 24.08 33.94
C LYS A 250 2.96 22.69 34.11
N PRO A 251 3.75 21.60 34.09
CA PRO A 251 3.27 20.23 34.27
C PRO A 251 2.94 19.92 35.74
N LEU A 252 2.02 20.69 36.34
CA LEU A 252 1.60 20.59 37.73
C LEU A 252 0.10 20.87 37.81
N ALA A 253 -0.62 20.07 38.61
CA ALA A 253 -2.08 20.20 38.74
C ALA A 253 -2.53 21.56 39.28
N HIS A 254 -1.72 22.20 40.11
CA HIS A 254 -2.00 23.50 40.74
C HIS A 254 -1.37 24.69 40.00
N ALA A 255 -0.81 24.48 38.81
CA ALA A 255 -0.26 25.57 38.02
C ALA A 255 -1.35 26.50 37.48
N GLY A 256 -0.97 27.75 37.20
CA GLY A 256 -1.83 28.70 36.50
C GLY A 256 -2.26 28.19 35.13
N GLU A 257 -3.33 28.77 34.62
CA GLU A 257 -3.98 28.35 33.36
C GLU A 257 -3.50 29.23 32.21
N VAL A 258 -3.46 28.65 31.01
CA VAL A 258 -3.23 29.40 29.78
C VAL A 258 -4.58 29.96 29.34
N MET A 259 -4.73 31.28 29.39
CA MET A 259 -5.97 31.99 29.05
C MET A 259 -5.94 32.47 27.60
N VAL A 260 -5.80 31.53 26.66
CA VAL A 260 -5.82 31.79 25.21
C VAL A 260 -6.89 30.89 24.63
N ASP A 261 -7.76 31.45 23.80
CA ASP A 261 -8.73 30.66 23.04
C ASP A 261 -8.00 29.94 21.90
N TYR A 262 -8.24 28.64 21.74
CA TYR A 262 -7.60 27.77 20.75
C TYR A 262 -8.58 26.75 20.22
N ASP A 263 -8.32 26.27 19.02
CA ASP A 263 -9.15 25.27 18.32
C ASP A 263 -8.47 23.90 18.32
N LEU A 264 -7.14 23.87 18.18
CA LEU A 264 -6.36 22.64 18.03
C LEU A 264 -5.19 22.59 19.03
N MET A 265 -4.82 21.37 19.43
CA MET A 265 -3.63 21.12 20.26
C MET A 265 -2.70 20.15 19.54
N HIS A 266 -1.46 20.57 19.28
CA HIS A 266 -0.42 19.72 18.69
C HIS A 266 0.59 19.25 19.76
N PRO A 267 0.81 17.94 19.97
CA PRO A 267 1.78 17.45 20.95
C PRO A 267 3.24 17.78 20.57
N ILE A 268 3.98 18.43 21.47
CA ILE A 268 5.39 18.80 21.21
C ILE A 268 6.40 18.20 22.20
N MET A 269 5.97 17.82 23.41
CA MET A 269 6.83 17.14 24.39
C MET A 269 5.99 16.35 25.39
N ILE A 270 6.50 15.23 25.91
CA ILE A 270 5.85 14.46 26.99
C ILE A 270 6.80 14.26 28.16
N ARG A 271 6.29 14.47 29.38
CA ARG A 271 6.98 14.25 30.65
C ARG A 271 6.05 13.58 31.66
N GLY A 272 6.19 12.26 31.80
CA GLY A 272 5.33 11.47 32.68
C GLY A 272 3.87 11.54 32.23
N GLU A 273 2.99 12.02 33.10
CA GLU A 273 1.55 12.19 32.82
C GLU A 273 1.20 13.50 32.12
N TRP A 274 2.19 14.34 31.86
CA TRP A 274 2.01 15.66 31.29
C TRP A 274 2.54 15.72 29.85
N MET A 275 1.77 16.36 28.98
CA MET A 275 2.09 16.60 27.59
C MET A 275 2.10 18.11 27.38
N GLN A 276 3.19 18.63 26.85
CA GLN A 276 3.21 19.98 26.34
C GLN A 276 2.62 19.98 24.94
N VAL A 277 1.71 20.91 24.70
CA VAL A 277 1.04 21.12 23.44
C VAL A 277 1.28 22.54 22.94
N GLU A 278 1.37 22.67 21.62
CA GLU A 278 1.22 23.93 20.92
C GLU A 278 -0.28 24.16 20.65
N LEU A 279 -0.78 25.32 21.09
CA LEU A 279 -2.16 25.73 20.91
C LEU A 279 -2.27 26.51 19.60
N MET A 280 -3.20 26.12 18.74
CA MET A 280 -3.36 26.70 17.41
C MET A 280 -4.81 27.13 17.16
N ASN A 281 -4.99 28.08 16.24
CA ASN A 281 -6.32 28.44 15.72
C ASN A 281 -6.75 27.47 14.59
N ASP A 282 -7.97 27.68 14.06
CA ASP A 282 -8.51 26.99 12.89
C ASP A 282 -7.61 27.04 11.64
N ASP A 283 -6.79 28.08 11.49
CA ASP A 283 -5.83 28.24 10.38
C ASP A 283 -4.48 27.54 10.65
N VAL A 284 -4.37 26.77 11.73
CA VAL A 284 -3.16 26.03 12.17
C VAL A 284 -1.98 26.96 12.48
N GLU A 285 -2.28 28.21 12.88
CA GLU A 285 -1.26 29.16 13.32
C GLU A 285 -1.00 29.02 14.84
N PRO A 286 0.27 28.99 15.27
CA PRO A 286 0.62 28.83 16.67
C PRO A 286 0.29 30.09 17.49
N LEU A 287 -0.50 29.93 18.55
CA LEU A 287 -0.94 31.00 19.44
C LEU A 287 -0.15 31.03 20.75
N ALA A 288 0.05 29.86 21.36
CA ALA A 288 0.71 29.70 22.65
C ALA A 288 1.20 28.26 22.84
N THR A 289 1.88 28.00 23.96
CA THR A 289 2.16 26.64 24.41
C THR A 289 1.64 26.44 25.83
N GLY A 290 1.31 25.19 26.15
CA GLY A 290 0.83 24.85 27.48
C GLY A 290 0.95 23.36 27.77
N TRP A 291 0.62 22.98 28.99
CA TRP A 291 0.72 21.61 29.50
C TRP A 291 -0.66 21.05 29.80
N ILE A 292 -0.95 19.88 29.25
CA ILE A 292 -2.15 19.11 29.53
C ILE A 292 -1.78 17.81 30.24
N LYS A 293 -2.68 17.32 31.09
CA LYS A 293 -2.56 15.97 31.64
C LYS A 293 -3.19 15.02 30.61
N TRP A 294 -2.38 14.15 30.01
CA TRP A 294 -2.84 13.29 28.90
C TRP A 294 -3.27 11.89 29.34
N ARG A 295 -2.86 11.48 30.54
CA ARG A 295 -3.26 10.21 31.15
C ARG A 295 -3.32 10.28 32.66
N ASP A 296 -4.05 9.36 33.26
CA ASP A 296 -4.06 9.09 34.70
C ASP A 296 -4.01 7.58 35.00
N GLU A 297 -4.46 7.17 36.19
CA GLU A 297 -4.52 5.76 36.60
C GLU A 297 -5.61 4.97 35.85
N LYS A 298 -6.63 5.64 35.30
CA LYS A 298 -7.75 5.02 34.59
C LYS A 298 -7.49 4.88 33.10
N GLY A 299 -6.71 5.79 32.50
CA GLY A 299 -6.34 5.69 31.09
C GLY A 299 -5.97 7.03 30.47
N LEU A 300 -6.25 7.17 29.17
CA LEU A 300 -6.07 8.42 28.45
C LEU A 300 -7.18 9.41 28.81
N LEU A 301 -6.81 10.67 28.99
CA LEU A 301 -7.73 11.79 29.21
C LEU A 301 -8.01 12.56 27.90
N ILE A 302 -7.41 12.09 26.81
CA ILE A 302 -7.39 12.74 25.50
C ILE A 302 -7.82 11.79 24.40
N GLN A 303 -8.31 12.38 23.31
CA GLN A 303 -8.47 11.76 22.01
C GLN A 303 -7.36 12.26 21.08
N TYR A 304 -7.12 11.54 19.98
CA TYR A 304 -6.11 11.91 19.00
C TYR A 304 -6.63 11.76 17.58
N SER A 305 -6.10 12.60 16.68
CA SER A 305 -6.26 12.48 15.23
C SER A 305 -4.93 12.16 14.57
N LEU A 306 -4.92 11.10 13.77
CA LEU A 306 -3.75 10.70 12.98
C LEU A 306 -3.56 11.55 11.72
N LEU A 307 -4.63 12.14 11.21
CA LEU A 307 -4.69 12.81 9.91
C LEU A 307 -5.32 14.18 10.08
N SER A 308 -4.85 15.16 9.31
CA SER A 308 -5.46 16.49 9.19
C SER A 308 -6.76 16.44 8.42
#